data_AF-A0A4V6RIS1-F1
#
_entry.id   AF-A0A4V6RIS1-F1
#
_cell.length_a   1.000
_cell.length_b   1.000
_cell.length_c   1.000
_cell.angle_alpha   90.00
_cell.angle_beta   90.00
_cell.angle_gamma   90.00
#
_symmetry.space_group_name_H-M   'P 1'
#
loop_
_entity.id
_entity.type
_entity.pdbx_description
1 polymer ?
#
loop_
_entity_poly.entity_id
_entity_poly.type
_entity_poly.pdbx_seq_one_letter_code
_entity_poly.pdbx_strand_id
1 'polypeptide(L)'
;MTHLDPELLACDAAALHTAHTAGTWHPMPEETAAADHLARGQWNAALFDAVLRAIPGLAGGSLAGVLAVAAAVLEDPAADDRPEVADALLRLRQLVDVMTEAA
;
A
#
# COMPACT_ATOMS: atom_id res chain seq x y z
N MET A 1 17.52 -13.30 -0.40
CA MET A 1 16.14 -13.83 -0.42
C MET A 1 15.31 -12.89 0.41
N THR A 2 14.64 -11.93 -0.22
CA THR A 2 13.67 -11.06 0.47
C THR A 2 12.49 -11.96 0.82
N HIS A 3 12.25 -12.24 2.09
CA HIS A 3 11.03 -12.95 2.49
C HIS A 3 9.85 -12.04 2.15
N LEU A 4 8.97 -12.53 1.27
CA LEU A 4 7.68 -11.92 0.99
C LEU A 4 6.79 -12.23 2.18
N ASP A 5 6.60 -11.25 3.05
CA ASP A 5 5.92 -11.43 4.32
C ASP A 5 4.64 -10.57 4.38
N PRO A 6 3.45 -11.19 4.17
CA PRO A 6 2.18 -10.51 4.32
C PRO A 6 1.97 -9.94 5.73
N GLU A 7 2.57 -10.52 6.77
CA GLU A 7 2.49 -9.97 8.12
C GLU A 7 3.24 -8.64 8.21
N LEU A 8 4.41 -8.54 7.57
CA LEU A 8 5.15 -7.28 7.49
C LEU A 8 4.35 -6.22 6.73
N LEU A 9 3.75 -6.59 5.59
CA LEU A 9 2.87 -5.68 4.84
C LEU A 9 1.72 -5.17 5.69
N ALA A 10 1.06 -6.07 6.42
CA ALA A 10 0.00 -5.75 7.35
C ALA A 10 0.46 -4.79 8.47
N CYS A 11 1.61 -5.06 9.08
CA CYS A 11 2.18 -4.23 10.13
C CYS A 11 2.54 -2.83 9.62
N ASP A 12 3.18 -2.72 8.46
CA ASP A 12 3.58 -1.44 7.89
C ASP A 12 2.36 -0.60 7.49
N ALA A 13 1.36 -1.21 6.86
CA ALA A 13 0.10 -0.53 6.53
C ALA A 13 -0.63 -0.05 7.78
N ALA A 14 -0.70 -0.87 8.84
CA ALA A 14 -1.31 -0.49 10.10
C ALA A 14 -0.53 0.64 10.80
N ALA A 15 0.81 0.59 10.79
CA ALA A 15 1.65 1.61 11.37
C ALA A 15 1.46 2.97 10.69
N LEU A 16 1.41 3.00 9.35
CA LEU A 16 1.12 4.23 8.61
C LEU A 16 -0.29 4.74 8.86
N HIS A 17 -1.29 3.86 8.94
CA HIS A 17 -2.65 4.25 9.29
C HIS A 17 -2.72 4.90 10.69
N THR A 18 -2.06 4.30 11.69
CA THR A 18 -1.95 4.89 13.03
C THR A 18 -1.21 6.23 13.01
N ALA A 19 -0.13 6.35 12.25
CA ALA A 19 0.63 7.59 12.15
C ALA A 19 -0.17 8.71 11.46
N HIS A 20 -0.94 8.37 10.42
CA HIS A 20 -1.84 9.29 9.72
C HIS A 20 -2.93 9.80 10.65
N THR A 21 -3.65 8.90 11.32
CA THR A 21 -4.74 9.24 12.24
C THR A 21 -4.26 10.02 13.47
N ALA A 22 -3.02 9.79 13.92
CA ALA A 22 -2.39 10.55 14.99
C ALA A 22 -1.80 11.91 14.53
N GLY A 23 -1.80 12.20 13.22
CA GLY A 23 -1.19 13.40 12.64
C GLY A 23 0.34 13.43 12.76
N THR A 24 0.99 12.30 13.01
CA THR A 24 2.47 12.19 13.12
C THR A 24 3.12 11.90 11.77
N TRP A 25 2.35 11.41 10.80
CA TRP A 25 2.74 11.30 9.41
C TRP A 25 1.72 12.04 8.54
N HIS A 26 2.22 12.86 7.63
CA HIS A 26 1.43 13.57 6.62
C HIS A 26 1.87 13.08 5.25
N PRO A 27 0.97 12.51 4.44
CA PRO A 27 1.31 12.03 3.12
C PRO A 27 1.72 13.20 2.22
N MET A 28 2.74 12.97 1.40
CA MET A 28 3.13 13.93 0.37
C MET A 28 2.04 14.01 -0.71
N PRO A 29 1.96 15.10 -1.49
CA PRO A 29 1.00 15.22 -2.60
C PRO A 29 1.05 14.04 -3.56
N GLU A 30 2.24 13.50 -3.83
CA GLU A 30 2.46 12.31 -4.66
C GLU A 30 1.87 11.04 -4.03
N GLU A 31 1.95 10.88 -2.71
CA GLU A 31 1.37 9.76 -1.96
C GLU A 31 -0.17 9.87 -1.94
N THR A 32 -0.71 11.07 -1.78
CA THR A 32 -2.15 11.31 -1.88
C THR A 32 -2.65 11.00 -3.28
N ALA A 33 -1.96 11.46 -4.34
CA ALA A 33 -2.31 11.14 -5.72
C ALA A 33 -2.25 9.63 -6.01
N ALA A 34 -1.29 8.93 -5.42
CA ALA A 34 -1.19 7.47 -5.49
C ALA A 34 -2.39 6.79 -4.82
N ALA A 35 -2.71 7.17 -3.58
CA ALA A 35 -3.86 6.65 -2.86
C ALA A 35 -5.17 6.87 -3.63
N ASP A 36 -5.33 8.04 -4.22
CA ASP A 36 -6.47 8.39 -5.08
C ASP A 36 -6.61 7.47 -6.30
N HIS A 37 -5.49 7.13 -6.94
CA HIS A 37 -5.48 6.19 -8.07
C HIS A 37 -5.85 4.78 -7.61
N LEU A 38 -5.31 4.35 -6.46
CA LEU A 38 -5.56 3.03 -5.87
C LEU A 38 -6.99 2.87 -5.36
N ALA A 39 -7.61 3.92 -4.82
CA ALA A 39 -8.98 3.90 -4.34
C ALA A 39 -9.96 3.47 -5.45
N ARG A 40 -9.69 3.89 -6.69
CA ARG A 40 -10.54 3.66 -7.87
C ARG A 40 -10.19 2.40 -8.65
N GLY A 41 -9.02 1.81 -8.41
CA GLY A 41 -8.49 0.68 -9.17
C GLY A 41 -8.85 -0.69 -8.59
N GLN A 42 -8.80 -1.73 -9.44
CA GLN A 42 -8.82 -3.12 -8.99
C GLN A 42 -7.40 -3.55 -8.60
N TRP A 43 -7.23 -3.97 -7.35
CA TRP A 43 -5.92 -4.25 -6.80
C TRP A 43 -5.33 -5.54 -7.35
N ASN A 44 -4.14 -5.43 -7.92
CA ASN A 44 -3.28 -6.51 -8.38
C ASN A 44 -1.84 -6.00 -8.43
N ALA A 45 -0.86 -6.89 -8.58
CA ALA A 45 0.55 -6.52 -8.68
C ALA A 45 0.81 -5.47 -9.78
N ALA A 46 0.19 -5.63 -10.95
CA ALA A 46 0.38 -4.73 -12.09
C ALA A 46 -0.11 -3.30 -11.82
N LEU A 47 -1.20 -3.11 -11.06
CA LEU A 47 -1.68 -1.80 -10.64
C LEU A 47 -0.67 -1.12 -9.71
N PHE A 48 -0.18 -1.83 -8.71
CA PHE A 48 0.80 -1.27 -7.77
C PHE A 48 2.09 -0.86 -8.47
N ASP A 49 2.58 -1.72 -9.37
CA ASP A 49 3.74 -1.42 -10.22
C ASP A 49 3.49 -0.23 -11.14
N ALA A 50 2.31 -0.13 -11.74
CA ALA A 50 1.94 0.99 -12.57
C ALA A 50 1.94 2.31 -11.77
N VAL A 51 1.39 2.31 -10.56
CA VAL A 51 1.37 3.49 -9.67
C VAL A 51 2.78 3.91 -9.27
N LEU A 52 3.62 2.95 -8.84
CA LEU A 52 5.02 3.20 -8.48
C LEU A 52 5.83 3.83 -9.61
N ARG A 53 5.53 3.46 -10.87
CA ARG A 53 6.21 4.01 -12.06
C ARG A 53 5.59 5.32 -12.55
N ALA A 54 4.29 5.53 -12.37
CA ALA A 54 3.54 6.64 -12.93
C ALA A 54 3.72 7.95 -12.16
N ILE A 55 4.12 7.90 -10.89
CA ILE A 55 4.19 9.07 -10.01
C ILE A 55 5.66 9.34 -9.62
N PRO A 56 6.36 10.22 -10.36
CA PRO A 56 7.68 10.69 -9.96
C PRO A 56 7.62 11.35 -8.57
N GLY A 57 8.48 10.92 -7.64
CA GLY A 57 8.51 11.43 -6.27
C GLY A 57 7.89 10.49 -5.23
N LEU A 58 7.02 9.56 -5.66
CA LEU A 58 6.45 8.54 -4.79
C LEU A 58 7.54 7.67 -4.13
N ALA A 59 8.60 7.34 -4.87
CA ALA A 59 9.69 6.46 -4.44
C ALA A 59 10.43 6.89 -3.15
N GLY A 60 10.31 8.15 -2.73
CA GLY A 60 10.87 8.64 -1.46
C GLY A 60 9.90 8.58 -0.27
N GLY A 61 8.64 8.21 -0.50
CA GLY A 61 7.57 8.20 0.49
C GLY A 61 7.41 6.87 1.21
N SER A 62 6.78 6.91 2.38
CA SER A 62 6.48 5.73 3.18
C SER A 62 5.51 4.79 2.45
N LEU A 63 4.55 5.34 1.70
CA LEU A 63 3.59 4.55 0.94
C LEU A 63 4.26 3.71 -0.16
N ALA A 64 5.33 4.20 -0.79
CA ALA A 64 6.03 3.46 -1.84
C ALA A 64 6.63 2.15 -1.35
N GLY A 65 7.20 2.15 -0.13
CA GLY A 65 7.73 0.93 0.49
C GLY A 65 6.63 -0.11 0.66
N VAL A 66 5.47 0.31 1.17
CA VAL A 66 4.30 -0.56 1.37
C VAL A 66 3.76 -1.10 0.04
N LEU A 67 3.66 -0.26 -1.00
CA LEU A 67 3.21 -0.69 -2.33
C LEU A 67 4.18 -1.65 -3.01
N ALA A 68 5.49 -1.46 -2.85
CA ALA A 68 6.48 -2.38 -3.39
C ALA A 68 6.39 -3.77 -2.73
N VAL A 69 6.16 -3.82 -1.42
CA VAL A 69 5.91 -5.09 -0.71
C VAL A 69 4.59 -5.71 -1.16
N ALA A 70 3.52 -4.91 -1.29
CA ALA A 70 2.21 -5.39 -1.74
C ALA A 70 2.25 -5.96 -3.17
N ALA A 71 2.97 -5.30 -4.08
CA ALA A 71 3.17 -5.79 -5.43
C ALA A 71 3.85 -7.17 -5.41
N ALA A 72 4.94 -7.29 -4.67
CA ALA A 72 5.71 -8.53 -4.60
C ALA A 72 4.94 -9.67 -3.89
N VAL A 73 4.11 -9.36 -2.89
CA VAL A 73 3.19 -10.32 -2.26
C VAL A 73 2.17 -10.86 -3.27
N LEU A 74 1.64 -10.01 -4.15
CA LEU A 74 0.67 -10.41 -5.17
C LEU A 74 1.28 -11.06 -6.41
N GLU A 75 2.59 -11.00 -6.58
CA GLU A 75 3.32 -11.76 -7.60
C GLU A 75 3.55 -13.22 -7.19
N ASP A 76 3.39 -13.57 -5.91
CA ASP A 76 3.45 -14.95 -5.44
C ASP A 76 2.24 -15.73 -5.96
N PRO A 77 2.41 -16.79 -6.78
CA PRO A 77 1.29 -17.58 -7.29
C PRO A 77 0.50 -18.30 -6.19
N ALA A 78 1.03 -18.42 -4.98
CA ALA A 78 0.32 -18.97 -3.82
C ALA A 78 -0.43 -17.90 -3.01
N ALA A 79 -0.40 -16.62 -3.42
CA ALA A 79 -1.01 -15.53 -2.67
C ALA A 79 -2.53 -15.70 -2.45
N ASP A 80 -3.24 -16.20 -3.46
CA ASP A 80 -4.70 -16.38 -3.41
C ASP A 80 -5.14 -17.45 -2.38
N ASP A 81 -4.26 -18.40 -2.07
CA ASP A 81 -4.51 -19.48 -1.11
C ASP A 81 -4.17 -19.07 0.34
N ARG A 82 -3.62 -17.86 0.54
CA ARG A 82 -3.10 -17.38 1.82
C ARG A 82 -4.02 -16.32 2.44
N PRO A 83 -4.74 -16.63 3.54
CA PRO A 83 -5.64 -15.67 4.18
C PRO A 83 -4.91 -14.44 4.73
N GLU A 84 -3.62 -14.57 5.05
CA GLU A 84 -2.79 -13.46 5.55
C GLU A 84 -2.60 -12.37 4.48
N VAL A 85 -2.62 -12.74 3.19
CA VAL A 85 -2.54 -11.78 2.08
C VAL A 85 -3.81 -10.94 2.01
N ALA A 86 -4.97 -11.57 2.16
CA ALA A 86 -6.25 -10.85 2.18
C ALA A 86 -6.33 -9.87 3.36
N ASP A 87 -5.86 -10.26 4.54
CA ASP A 87 -5.80 -9.40 5.73
C ASP A 87 -4.82 -8.23 5.55
N ALA A 88 -3.65 -8.49 4.95
CA ALA A 88 -2.67 -7.45 4.64
C ALA A 88 -3.20 -6.42 3.63
N LEU A 89 -3.85 -6.89 2.55
CA LEU A 89 -4.51 -6.02 1.58
C LEU A 89 -5.67 -5.24 2.20
N LEU A 90 -6.43 -5.84 3.12
CA LEU A 90 -7.50 -5.13 3.83
C LEU A 90 -6.94 -3.97 4.67
N ARG A 91 -5.83 -4.16 5.39
CA ARG A 91 -5.17 -3.08 6.15
C ARG A 91 -4.64 -1.98 5.22
N LEU A 92 -4.05 -2.36 4.10
CA LEU A 92 -3.64 -1.40 3.07
C LEU A 92 -4.84 -0.62 2.52
N ARG A 93 -6.00 -1.27 2.34
CA ARG A 93 -7.23 -0.62 1.88
C ARG A 93 -7.72 0.42 2.86
N GLN A 94 -7.75 0.10 4.15
CA GLN A 94 -8.11 1.05 5.20
C GLN A 94 -7.18 2.26 5.22
N LEU A 95 -5.87 2.07 5.03
CA LEU A 95 -4.91 3.15 4.87
C LEU A 95 -5.24 4.04 3.65
N VAL A 96 -5.48 3.44 2.48
CA VAL A 96 -5.82 4.19 1.27
C VAL A 96 -7.12 4.98 1.45
N ASP A 97 -8.14 4.35 2.03
CA ASP A 97 -9.44 4.98 2.23
C ASP A 97 -9.32 6.22 3.14
N VAL A 98 -8.63 6.12 4.29
CA VAL A 98 -8.45 7.27 5.21
C VAL A 98 -7.63 8.41 4.59
N MET A 99 -6.67 8.09 3.71
CA MET A 99 -5.91 9.12 2.98
C MET A 99 -6.78 9.88 1.97
N THR A 100 -7.76 9.20 1.36
CA THR A 100 -8.64 9.81 0.34
C THR A 100 -9.88 10.49 0.93
N GLU A 101 -10.31 10.10 2.13
CA GLU A 101 -11.38 10.80 2.87
C GLU A 101 -10.91 12.13 3.48
N ALA A 102 -9.60 12.27 3.73
CA ALA A 102 -8.98 13.46 4.30
C ALA A 102 -8.59 14.54 3.25
N ALA A 103 -8.80 14.25 1.96
CA ALA A 103 -8.40 15.09 0.82
C ALA A 103 -9.47 16.10 0.36
#